data_AF-A0A6I7QAS8-F1
#
_entry.id   AF-A0A6I7QAS8-F1
#
_cell.length_a   1.000
_cell.length_b   1.000
_cell.length_c   1.000
_cell.angle_alpha   90.00
_cell.angle_beta   90.00
_cell.angle_gamma   90.00
#
_symmetry.space_group_name_H-M   'P 1'
#
loop_
_entity.id
_entity.type
_entity.pdbx_description
1 polymer ?
#
loop_
_entity_poly.entity_id
_entity_poly.type
_entity_poly.pdbx_seq_one_letter_code
_entity_poly.pdbx_strand_id
1 'polypeptide(L)'
;MESVYDRRDVNRLIKTSYNIALSYLNMKSASKNSFFLREENIEDLAWDFIADLFQKDEEGNLVAIQSYFRSCKLDELSEESSLIELRKLVFTKVDDNIFRFYGEKDPSLRKIIRNIKLAVKDQECKNRVCYRDGYLIVGDVEEPSGPMMPYDFMSIRLCSRLRENYQIPDVIIEVIDIINSQNEYRKRFSLVGLASIIRESYVLLQDDEFNTFTNPKAVNNLFEKEFDIFLDDSVDKVKTTVGDRYIKKGKLKKEYLNLYFRAASDIVRNDFKEELESSSQYERLKSYVNDLDYEQYRENHRPVLEYIVKLIRQDLIENYRKEWVRF
;
A
#
# COMPACT_ATOMS: atom_id res chain seq x y z
N MET A 1 9.80 37.37 35.32
CA MET A 1 10.29 36.34 34.39
C MET A 1 10.10 36.88 32.99
N GLU A 2 11.15 37.47 32.42
CA GLU A 2 11.12 37.88 31.02
C GLU A 2 11.12 36.63 30.15
N SER A 3 10.14 36.54 29.24
CA SER A 3 10.08 35.47 28.25
C SER A 3 11.29 35.59 27.33
N VAL A 4 12.10 34.52 27.24
CA VAL A 4 13.28 34.41 26.33
C VAL A 4 12.90 34.58 24.84
N TYR A 5 11.60 34.57 24.52
CA TYR A 5 11.06 34.68 23.16
C TYR A 5 9.95 35.75 23.07
N ASP A 6 9.85 36.43 21.92
CA ASP A 6 8.64 37.19 21.60
C ASP A 6 7.47 36.23 21.40
N ARG A 7 6.39 36.46 22.15
CA ARG A 7 5.14 35.70 22.05
C ARG A 7 4.58 35.72 20.62
N ARG A 8 4.82 36.79 19.86
CA ARG A 8 4.40 36.89 18.45
C ARG A 8 5.14 35.90 17.57
N ASP A 9 6.44 35.73 17.78
CA ASP A 9 7.27 34.82 16.99
C ASP A 9 6.92 33.36 17.28
N VAL A 10 6.71 33.01 18.54
CA VAL A 10 6.26 31.66 18.91
C VAL A 10 4.89 31.34 18.29
N ASN A 11 3.94 32.27 18.36
CA ASN A 11 2.63 32.10 17.73
C ASN A 11 2.73 31.95 16.21
N ARG A 12 3.67 32.66 15.57
CA ARG A 12 3.91 32.54 14.14
C ARG A 12 4.49 31.17 13.79
N LEU A 13 5.46 30.68 14.56
CA LEU A 13 6.04 29.35 14.39
C LEU A 13 5.01 28.23 14.58
N ILE A 14 4.14 28.35 15.59
CA ILE A 14 3.03 27.43 15.83
C ILE A 14 2.10 27.39 14.63
N LYS A 15 1.64 28.54 14.14
CA LYS A 15 0.74 28.61 12.97
C LYS A 15 1.38 28.04 11.72
N THR A 16 2.66 28.32 11.47
CA THR A 16 3.39 27.75 10.34
C THR A 16 3.46 26.23 10.44
N SER A 17 3.78 25.70 11.62
CA SER A 17 3.89 24.26 11.86
C SER A 17 2.54 23.56 11.74
N TYR A 18 1.47 24.18 12.24
CA TYR A 18 0.09 23.73 12.04
C TYR A 18 -0.27 23.64 10.56
N ASN A 19 -0.02 24.70 9.78
CA ASN A 19 -0.35 24.69 8.34
C ASN A 19 0.43 23.60 7.59
N ILE A 20 1.69 23.36 7.96
CA ILE A 20 2.50 22.26 7.42
C ILE A 20 1.88 20.91 7.79
N ALA A 21 1.55 20.70 9.06
CA ALA A 21 0.97 19.46 9.56
C ALA A 21 -0.39 19.16 8.92
N LEU A 22 -1.28 20.15 8.88
CA LEU A 22 -2.60 20.06 8.24
C LEU A 22 -2.47 19.74 6.75
N SER A 23 -1.57 20.41 6.02
CA SER A 23 -1.35 20.12 4.60
C SER A 23 -0.84 18.69 4.39
N TYR A 24 0.05 18.22 5.27
CA TYR A 24 0.61 16.88 5.21
C TYR A 24 -0.41 15.79 5.56
N LEU A 25 -1.24 16.02 6.58
CA LEU A 25 -2.35 15.14 6.94
C LEU A 25 -3.41 15.09 5.83
N ASN A 26 -3.75 16.22 5.24
CA ASN A 26 -4.67 16.27 4.08
C ASN A 26 -4.11 15.52 2.87
N MET A 27 -2.82 15.64 2.60
CA MET A 27 -2.16 14.84 1.57
C MET A 27 -2.25 13.33 1.89
N LYS A 28 -2.06 12.96 3.17
CA LYS A 28 -2.15 11.56 3.62
C LYS A 28 -3.58 11.03 3.68
N SER A 29 -4.58 11.84 3.99
CA SER A 29 -6.01 11.44 4.02
C SER A 29 -6.60 11.35 2.62
N ALA A 30 -6.15 12.21 1.70
CA ALA A 30 -6.50 12.15 0.28
C ALA A 30 -5.89 10.93 -0.43
N SER A 31 -4.74 10.44 0.06
CA SER A 31 -4.22 9.13 -0.31
C SER A 31 -5.24 8.07 0.11
N LYS A 32 -5.72 7.25 -0.83
CA LYS A 32 -6.77 6.22 -0.66
C LYS A 32 -6.49 5.14 0.40
N ASN A 33 -5.37 5.26 1.11
CA ASN A 33 -4.74 4.27 1.95
C ASN A 33 -4.79 4.59 3.45
N SER A 34 -5.36 5.74 3.84
CA SER A 34 -5.43 6.19 5.24
C SER A 34 -6.89 6.18 5.72
N PHE A 35 -7.47 4.98 5.86
CA PHE A 35 -8.89 4.76 6.16
C PHE A 35 -9.40 5.59 7.35
N PHE A 36 -8.64 5.70 8.44
CA PHE A 36 -9.05 6.41 9.66
C PHE A 36 -8.86 7.94 9.64
N LEU A 37 -8.06 8.49 8.74
CA LEU A 37 -7.91 9.96 8.63
C LEU A 37 -9.12 10.60 7.92
N ARG A 38 -10.08 9.81 7.46
CA ARG A 38 -11.27 10.28 6.75
C ARG A 38 -12.47 10.55 7.65
N GLU A 39 -12.51 9.97 8.84
CA GLU A 39 -13.65 10.05 9.75
C GLU A 39 -13.45 11.08 10.87
N GLU A 40 -12.28 11.71 10.95
CA GLU A 40 -11.93 12.62 12.03
C GLU A 40 -11.68 14.05 11.56
N ASN A 41 -11.85 15.00 12.49
CA ASN A 41 -11.55 16.41 12.29
C ASN A 41 -10.02 16.58 12.15
N ILE A 42 -9.53 16.55 10.90
CA ILE A 42 -8.10 16.59 10.57
C ILE A 42 -7.44 17.85 11.15
N GLU A 43 -8.19 18.94 11.25
CA GLU A 43 -7.77 20.18 11.88
C GLU A 43 -7.42 20.00 13.36
N ASP A 44 -8.24 19.26 14.12
CA ASP A 44 -7.97 18.99 15.54
C ASP A 44 -6.77 18.05 15.69
N LEU A 45 -6.68 17.02 14.85
CA LEU A 45 -5.53 16.12 14.83
C LEU A 45 -4.23 16.84 14.47
N ALA A 46 -4.26 17.81 13.56
CA ALA A 46 -3.09 18.59 13.21
C ALA A 46 -2.58 19.42 14.41
N TRP A 47 -3.48 19.92 15.25
CA TRP A 47 -3.13 20.59 16.50
C TRP A 47 -2.52 19.62 17.51
N ASP A 48 -3.18 18.48 17.74
CA ASP A 48 -2.73 17.49 18.70
C ASP A 48 -1.36 16.91 18.32
N PHE A 49 -1.14 16.63 17.03
CA PHE A 49 0.08 15.96 16.56
C PHE A 49 1.32 16.84 16.60
N ILE A 50 1.16 18.16 16.67
CA ILE A 50 2.29 19.09 16.84
C ILE A 50 2.41 19.64 18.26
N ALA A 51 1.43 19.41 19.14
CA ALA A 51 1.40 20.01 20.47
C ALA A 51 2.70 19.75 21.26
N ASP A 52 3.20 18.51 21.20
CA ASP A 52 4.43 18.09 21.86
C ASP A 52 5.69 18.85 21.39
N LEU A 53 5.69 19.41 20.17
CA LEU A 53 6.81 20.26 19.71
C LEU A 53 6.92 21.55 20.50
N PHE A 54 5.78 22.05 20.99
CA PHE A 54 5.67 23.34 21.66
C PHE A 54 5.57 23.24 23.17
N GLN A 55 5.78 22.03 23.72
CA GLN A 55 5.90 21.82 25.15
C GLN A 55 7.11 22.61 25.69
N LYS A 56 6.87 23.33 26.79
CA LYS A 56 7.91 24.07 27.51
C LYS A 56 8.36 23.29 28.73
N ASP A 57 9.65 23.38 29.06
CA ASP A 57 10.15 22.93 30.37
C ASP A 57 9.81 23.95 31.47
N GLU A 58 10.26 23.67 32.70
CA GLU A 58 10.08 24.54 33.87
C GLU A 58 10.73 25.92 33.69
N GLU A 59 11.72 26.03 32.79
CA GLU A 59 12.44 27.25 32.47
C GLU A 59 11.81 28.01 31.28
N GLY A 60 10.79 27.44 30.62
CA GLY A 60 10.08 28.05 29.50
C GLY A 60 10.67 27.75 28.11
N ASN A 61 11.63 26.82 28.01
CA ASN A 61 12.31 26.47 26.77
C ASN A 61 11.53 25.46 25.93
N LEU A 62 11.55 25.63 24.61
CA LEU A 62 10.97 24.69 23.63
C LEU A 62 11.93 23.52 23.37
N VAL A 63 12.02 22.58 24.32
CA VAL A 63 13.06 21.53 24.36
C VAL A 63 13.13 20.72 23.06
N ALA A 64 12.00 20.28 22.52
CA ALA A 64 11.96 19.44 21.32
C ALA A 64 12.51 20.17 20.08
N ILE A 65 12.09 21.43 19.88
CA ILE A 65 12.54 22.27 18.77
C ILE A 65 14.02 22.61 18.92
N GLN A 66 14.44 23.04 20.11
CA GLN A 66 15.84 23.37 20.36
C GLN A 66 16.75 22.15 20.15
N SER A 67 16.35 20.98 20.66
CA SER A 67 17.14 19.75 20.50
C SER A 67 17.34 19.39 19.04
N TYR A 68 16.30 19.51 18.21
CA TYR A 68 16.39 19.24 16.78
C TYR A 68 17.36 20.21 16.10
N PHE A 69 17.15 21.52 16.27
CA PHE A 69 17.94 22.53 15.57
C PHE A 69 19.38 22.68 16.09
N ARG A 70 19.68 22.25 17.32
CA ARG A 70 21.06 22.11 17.80
C ARG A 70 21.87 21.13 16.94
N SER A 71 21.25 20.05 16.47
CA SER A 71 21.94 19.08 15.59
C SER A 71 22.15 19.59 14.16
N CYS A 72 21.30 20.51 13.69
CA CYS A 72 21.34 21.05 12.32
C CYS A 72 22.15 22.34 12.20
N LYS A 73 22.71 22.88 13.30
CA LYS A 73 23.42 24.16 13.37
C LYS A 73 22.65 25.31 12.67
N LEU A 74 21.52 25.68 13.24
CA LEU A 74 20.60 26.67 12.69
C LEU A 74 21.27 27.97 12.17
N ASP A 75 22.29 28.47 12.87
CA ASP A 75 22.99 29.71 12.51
C ASP A 75 23.76 29.63 11.18
N GLU A 76 24.05 28.43 10.70
CA GLU A 76 24.73 28.17 9.42
C GLU A 76 23.72 27.96 8.27
N LEU A 77 22.41 27.91 8.54
CA LEU A 77 21.38 27.61 7.55
C LEU A 77 20.81 28.88 6.91
N SER A 78 20.54 28.80 5.59
CA SER A 78 19.71 29.80 4.93
C SER A 78 18.25 29.73 5.43
N GLU A 79 17.49 30.79 5.18
CA GLU A 79 16.06 30.82 5.51
C GLU A 79 15.28 29.67 4.84
N GLU A 80 15.56 29.41 3.55
CA GLU A 80 14.97 28.30 2.82
C GLU A 80 15.34 26.93 3.43
N SER A 81 16.61 26.75 3.80
CA SER A 81 17.08 25.51 4.41
C SER A 81 16.46 25.29 5.79
N SER A 82 16.30 26.37 6.56
CA SER A 82 15.64 26.36 7.86
C SER A 82 14.17 25.95 7.74
N LEU A 83 13.47 26.39 6.70
CA LEU A 83 12.09 25.99 6.43
C LEU A 83 11.98 24.51 6.01
N ILE A 84 12.95 24.00 5.25
CA ILE A 84 13.02 22.57 4.90
C ILE A 84 13.21 21.72 6.17
N GLU A 85 14.10 22.12 7.06
CA GLU A 85 14.34 21.44 8.33
C GLU A 85 13.13 21.49 9.26
N LEU A 86 12.43 22.63 9.31
CA LEU A 86 11.15 22.72 10.04
C LEU A 86 10.10 21.76 9.48
N ARG A 87 9.97 21.65 8.15
CA ARG A 87 9.04 20.70 7.51
C ARG A 87 9.37 19.26 7.88
N LYS A 88 10.65 18.88 7.84
CA LYS A 88 11.11 17.53 8.25
C LYS A 88 10.71 17.23 9.69
N LEU A 89 11.03 18.14 10.63
CA LEU A 89 10.66 18.01 12.03
C LEU A 89 9.15 17.82 12.22
N VAL A 90 8.35 18.67 11.57
CA VAL A 90 6.88 18.59 11.66
C VAL A 90 6.37 17.28 11.05
N PHE A 91 6.88 16.84 9.89
CA PHE A 91 6.47 15.58 9.28
C PHE A 91 6.82 14.38 10.15
N THR A 92 8.02 14.33 10.72
CA THR A 92 8.42 13.27 11.66
C THR A 92 7.47 13.22 12.85
N LYS A 93 7.12 14.37 13.43
CA LYS A 93 6.17 14.40 14.55
C LYS A 93 4.75 14.03 14.19
N VAL A 94 4.27 14.48 13.04
CA VAL A 94 2.97 14.06 12.52
C VAL A 94 2.96 12.56 12.29
N ASP A 95 4.02 11.98 11.72
CA ASP A 95 4.12 10.54 11.53
C ASP A 95 4.13 9.78 12.86
N ASP A 96 4.96 10.19 13.82
CA ASP A 96 5.00 9.60 15.17
C ASP A 96 3.62 9.64 15.85
N ASN A 97 2.91 10.77 15.75
CA ASN A 97 1.61 10.92 16.38
C ASN A 97 0.49 10.23 15.60
N ILE A 98 0.58 10.11 14.28
CA ILE A 98 -0.26 9.20 13.50
C ILE A 98 -0.12 7.77 14.07
N PHE A 99 1.11 7.30 14.32
CA PHE A 99 1.34 5.98 14.92
C PHE A 99 0.82 5.87 16.35
N ARG A 100 1.01 6.90 17.17
CA ARG A 100 0.53 6.93 18.56
C ARG A 100 -1.00 6.88 18.60
N PHE A 101 -1.63 7.73 17.81
CA PHE A 101 -3.08 7.82 17.61
C PHE A 101 -3.66 6.48 17.15
N TYR A 102 -3.04 5.83 16.15
CA TYR A 102 -3.40 4.47 15.74
C TYR A 102 -3.30 3.47 16.89
N GLY A 103 -2.22 3.54 17.68
CA GLY A 103 -1.98 2.59 18.75
C GLY A 103 -2.79 2.82 20.03
N GLU A 104 -3.27 4.05 20.28
CA GLU A 104 -4.16 4.35 21.42
C GLU A 104 -5.57 3.84 21.17
N LYS A 105 -6.01 3.86 19.90
CA LYS A 105 -7.27 3.23 19.49
C LYS A 105 -7.17 1.71 19.29
N ASP A 106 -6.00 1.20 18.91
CA ASP A 106 -5.80 -0.23 18.66
C ASP A 106 -4.44 -0.75 19.20
N PRO A 107 -4.44 -1.33 20.42
CA PRO A 107 -3.26 -1.95 21.02
C PRO A 107 -2.70 -3.14 20.21
N SER A 108 -3.54 -3.85 19.45
CA SER A 108 -3.13 -5.00 18.65
C SER A 108 -2.29 -4.55 17.45
N LEU A 109 -2.73 -3.51 16.74
CA LEU A 109 -2.01 -2.91 15.62
C LEU A 109 -0.66 -2.34 16.07
N ARG A 110 -0.61 -1.68 17.24
CA ARG A 110 0.64 -1.20 17.84
C ARG A 110 1.65 -2.33 18.05
N LYS A 111 1.19 -3.48 18.55
CA LYS A 111 2.04 -4.66 18.77
C LYS A 111 2.58 -5.21 17.46
N ILE A 112 1.75 -5.30 16.41
CA ILE A 112 2.15 -5.76 15.08
C ILE A 112 3.20 -4.81 14.48
N ILE A 113 2.95 -3.50 14.48
CA ILE A 113 3.90 -2.49 13.98
C ILE A 113 5.26 -2.60 14.70
N ARG A 114 5.23 -2.75 16.03
CA ARG A 114 6.45 -2.95 16.82
C ARG A 114 7.20 -4.21 16.39
N ASN A 115 6.49 -5.32 16.22
CA ASN A 115 7.09 -6.58 15.79
C ASN A 115 7.68 -6.49 14.39
N ILE A 116 7.02 -5.78 13.46
CA ILE A 116 7.58 -5.53 12.12
C ILE A 116 8.87 -4.72 12.22
N LYS A 117 8.88 -3.63 13.00
CA LYS A 117 10.09 -2.81 13.21
C LYS A 117 11.24 -3.60 13.83
N LEU A 118 10.94 -4.58 14.68
CA LEU A 118 11.94 -5.48 15.25
C LEU A 118 12.44 -6.48 14.20
N ALA A 119 11.54 -7.12 13.44
CA ALA A 119 11.89 -8.05 12.38
C ALA A 119 12.77 -7.42 11.29
N VAL A 120 12.47 -6.18 10.89
CA VAL A 120 13.29 -5.43 9.91
C VAL A 120 14.72 -5.17 10.41
N LYS A 121 14.93 -5.09 11.73
CA LYS A 121 16.26 -4.92 12.32
C LYS A 121 17.01 -6.24 12.51
N ASP A 122 16.32 -7.37 12.38
CA ASP A 122 16.89 -8.69 12.53
C ASP A 122 17.84 -9.04 11.37
N GLN A 123 18.82 -9.89 11.64
CA GLN A 123 19.96 -10.10 10.73
C GLN A 123 19.55 -10.61 9.34
N GLU A 124 18.51 -11.43 9.25
CA GLU A 124 18.01 -11.96 7.98
C GLU A 124 17.35 -10.90 7.09
N CYS A 125 16.72 -9.89 7.70
CA CYS A 125 15.97 -8.85 6.99
C CYS A 125 16.79 -7.57 6.79
N LYS A 126 17.78 -7.30 7.64
CA LYS A 126 18.51 -6.02 7.74
C LYS A 126 19.15 -5.56 6.42
N ASN A 127 19.53 -6.49 5.54
CA ASN A 127 20.15 -6.17 4.25
C ASN A 127 19.15 -6.16 3.08
N ARG A 128 17.89 -6.59 3.31
CA ARG A 128 16.87 -6.72 2.27
C ARG A 128 15.78 -5.65 2.39
N VAL A 129 15.51 -5.17 3.60
CA VAL A 129 14.46 -4.19 3.89
C VAL A 129 14.92 -3.20 4.95
N CYS A 130 14.53 -1.93 4.81
CA CYS A 130 14.69 -0.92 5.84
C CYS A 130 13.40 -0.16 6.09
N TYR A 131 13.29 0.46 7.28
CA TYR A 131 12.18 1.33 7.63
C TYR A 131 12.61 2.79 7.58
N ARG A 132 11.91 3.62 6.79
CA ARG A 132 12.16 5.07 6.66
C ARG A 132 10.85 5.81 6.33
N ASP A 133 10.61 6.93 6.99
CA ASP A 133 9.48 7.84 6.73
C ASP A 133 8.09 7.17 6.72
N GLY A 134 7.89 6.15 7.57
CA GLY A 134 6.64 5.40 7.62
C GLY A 134 6.49 4.29 6.58
N TYR A 135 7.51 4.04 5.77
CA TYR A 135 7.52 2.99 4.73
C TYR A 135 8.56 1.91 5.02
N LEU A 136 8.24 0.69 4.59
CA LEU A 136 9.21 -0.36 4.34
C LEU A 136 9.76 -0.19 2.93
N ILE A 137 11.09 -0.12 2.80
CA ILE A 137 11.79 0.03 1.52
C ILE A 137 12.61 -1.24 1.30
N VAL A 138 12.41 -1.89 0.17
CA VAL A 138 13.07 -3.16 -0.19
C VAL A 138 14.19 -2.89 -1.19
N GLY A 139 15.42 -3.27 -0.82
CA GLY A 139 16.65 -3.04 -1.58
C GLY A 139 17.22 -1.61 -1.47
N ASP A 140 18.37 -1.39 -2.13
CA ASP A 140 19.01 -0.08 -2.32
C ASP A 140 18.42 0.58 -3.57
N VAL A 141 17.34 1.35 -3.42
CA VAL A 141 16.75 2.09 -4.54
C VAL A 141 16.72 3.57 -4.20
N GLU A 142 17.58 4.35 -4.86
CA GLU A 142 17.68 5.80 -4.69
C GLU A 142 16.51 6.57 -5.31
N GLU A 143 15.80 6.03 -6.32
CA GLU A 143 14.56 6.65 -6.82
C GLU A 143 13.52 5.63 -7.31
N PRO A 144 12.23 5.74 -6.92
CA PRO A 144 11.22 4.80 -7.37
C PRO A 144 10.55 5.27 -8.67
N SER A 145 10.80 4.58 -9.79
CA SER A 145 9.90 4.64 -10.95
C SER A 145 8.63 3.81 -10.66
N GLY A 146 7.45 4.36 -10.93
CA GLY A 146 6.16 3.64 -10.81
C GLY A 146 5.22 4.18 -9.71
N PRO A 147 3.91 3.83 -9.74
CA PRO A 147 2.94 4.15 -8.70
C PRO A 147 3.13 3.33 -7.41
N MET A 148 2.47 3.74 -6.32
CA MET A 148 2.41 2.93 -5.10
C MET A 148 1.59 1.66 -5.33
N MET A 149 2.07 0.55 -4.76
CA MET A 149 1.32 -0.70 -4.76
C MET A 149 -0.02 -0.49 -4.01
N PRO A 150 -1.15 -0.85 -4.63
CA PRO A 150 -2.44 -0.89 -3.95
C PRO A 150 -2.42 -1.84 -2.76
N TYR A 151 -3.10 -1.48 -1.68
CA TYR A 151 -3.11 -2.29 -0.46
C TYR A 151 -3.79 -3.64 -0.69
N ASP A 152 -4.86 -3.65 -1.48
CA ASP A 152 -5.58 -4.86 -1.85
C ASP A 152 -4.67 -5.85 -2.58
N PHE A 153 -3.76 -5.35 -3.43
CA PHE A 153 -2.82 -6.21 -4.14
C PHE A 153 -1.85 -6.87 -3.18
N MET A 154 -1.29 -6.11 -2.22
CA MET A 154 -0.46 -6.68 -1.16
C MET A 154 -1.26 -7.67 -0.30
N SER A 155 -2.50 -7.35 0.05
CA SER A 155 -3.36 -8.20 0.87
C SER A 155 -3.61 -9.54 0.20
N ILE A 156 -4.07 -9.55 -1.06
CA ILE A 156 -4.33 -10.77 -1.83
C ILE A 156 -3.07 -11.64 -1.92
N ARG A 157 -1.94 -11.02 -2.26
CA ARG A 157 -0.65 -11.72 -2.41
C ARG A 157 -0.12 -12.28 -1.09
N LEU A 158 -0.28 -11.53 -0.01
CA LEU A 158 0.20 -11.95 1.28
C LEU A 158 -0.67 -13.08 1.83
N CYS A 159 -1.99 -12.93 1.78
CA CYS A 159 -2.94 -13.95 2.22
C CYS A 159 -2.71 -15.31 1.53
N SER A 160 -2.41 -15.34 0.23
CA SER A 160 -2.16 -16.61 -0.48
C SER A 160 -0.85 -17.31 -0.07
N ARG A 161 0.08 -16.58 0.56
CA ARG A 161 1.39 -17.11 0.98
C ARG A 161 1.51 -17.37 2.48
N LEU A 162 0.61 -16.82 3.28
CA LEU A 162 0.61 -17.01 4.73
C LEU A 162 0.30 -18.46 5.12
N ARG A 163 0.92 -18.89 6.23
CA ARG A 163 0.67 -20.18 6.87
C ARG A 163 0.37 -19.96 8.36
N GLU A 164 -0.39 -20.86 8.96
CA GLU A 164 -0.82 -20.75 10.37
C GLU A 164 0.34 -20.57 11.37
N ASN A 165 1.50 -21.13 11.06
CA ASN A 165 2.66 -21.11 11.95
C ASN A 165 3.61 -19.92 11.70
N TYR A 166 3.34 -19.07 10.70
CA TYR A 166 4.22 -17.95 10.39
C TYR A 166 4.27 -16.96 11.55
N GLN A 167 5.47 -16.51 11.87
CA GLN A 167 5.73 -15.38 12.75
C GLN A 167 5.98 -14.12 11.90
N ILE A 168 5.95 -12.94 12.53
CA ILE A 168 6.16 -11.67 11.82
C ILE A 168 7.44 -11.66 10.94
N PRO A 169 8.59 -12.20 11.36
CA PRO A 169 9.75 -12.31 10.47
C PRO A 169 9.48 -13.08 9.18
N ASP A 170 8.80 -14.24 9.26
CA ASP A 170 8.41 -15.04 8.09
C ASP A 170 7.49 -14.25 7.16
N VAL A 171 6.53 -13.53 7.75
CA VAL A 171 5.63 -12.64 7.00
C VAL A 171 6.40 -11.52 6.30
N ILE A 172 7.42 -10.96 6.93
CA ILE A 172 8.26 -9.92 6.31
C ILE A 172 9.07 -10.50 5.14
N ILE A 173 9.52 -11.75 5.20
CA ILE A 173 10.17 -12.41 4.08
C ILE A 173 9.21 -12.51 2.90
N GLU A 174 7.97 -12.95 3.12
CA GLU A 174 6.96 -13.00 2.05
C GLU A 174 6.68 -11.62 1.45
N VAL A 175 6.55 -10.59 2.30
CA VAL A 175 6.35 -9.21 1.85
C VAL A 175 7.53 -8.72 0.99
N ILE A 176 8.76 -9.02 1.38
CA ILE A 176 9.96 -8.69 0.60
C ILE A 176 9.90 -9.36 -0.77
N ASP A 177 9.50 -10.62 -0.81
CA ASP A 177 9.45 -11.40 -2.04
C ASP A 177 8.31 -10.92 -2.96
N ILE A 178 7.13 -10.58 -2.42
CA ILE A 178 6.02 -9.93 -3.16
C ILE A 178 6.46 -8.59 -3.75
N ILE A 179 7.17 -7.77 -2.98
CA ILE A 179 7.65 -6.46 -3.45
C ILE A 179 8.74 -6.61 -4.52
N ASN A 180 9.55 -7.67 -4.46
CA ASN A 180 10.60 -7.93 -5.44
C ASN A 180 10.11 -8.64 -6.71
N SER A 181 9.03 -9.41 -6.65
CA SER A 181 8.51 -10.16 -7.81
C SER A 181 7.76 -9.28 -8.81
N GLN A 182 7.34 -8.08 -8.40
CA GLN A 182 6.63 -7.11 -9.22
C GLN A 182 7.57 -6.04 -9.80
N ASN A 183 7.24 -5.53 -11.00
CA ASN A 183 8.02 -4.48 -11.67
C ASN A 183 7.21 -3.18 -11.91
N GLU A 184 5.90 -3.21 -11.66
CA GLU A 184 4.96 -2.13 -11.99
C GLU A 184 4.84 -1.08 -10.90
N TYR A 185 5.18 -1.42 -9.65
CA TYR A 185 5.04 -0.58 -8.47
C TYR A 185 6.39 -0.28 -7.82
N ARG A 186 6.41 0.81 -7.05
CA ARG A 186 7.59 1.17 -6.26
C ARG A 186 7.93 0.04 -5.28
N LYS A 187 9.22 -0.22 -5.08
CA LYS A 187 9.75 -1.15 -4.07
C LYS A 187 9.67 -0.62 -2.63
N ARG A 188 8.53 -0.01 -2.28
CA ARG A 188 8.25 0.43 -0.91
C ARG A 188 6.76 0.29 -0.60
N PHE A 189 6.44 -0.03 0.64
CA PHE A 189 5.07 -0.21 1.11
C PHE A 189 4.86 0.45 2.47
N SER A 190 3.64 0.90 2.75
CA SER A 190 3.31 1.56 4.01
C SER A 190 3.43 0.60 5.19
N LEU A 191 4.14 1.00 6.24
CA LEU A 191 4.26 0.17 7.44
C LEU A 191 2.89 -0.03 8.13
N VAL A 192 2.11 1.04 8.24
CA VAL A 192 0.76 0.97 8.83
C VAL A 192 -0.13 0.07 7.98
N GLY A 193 -0.06 0.26 6.66
CA GLY A 193 -0.83 -0.55 5.73
C GLY A 193 -0.53 -2.03 5.83
N LEU A 194 0.76 -2.37 5.92
CA LEU A 194 1.15 -3.76 6.11
C LEU A 194 0.66 -4.30 7.45
N ALA A 195 0.78 -3.52 8.53
CA ALA A 195 0.31 -3.97 9.83
C ALA A 195 -1.20 -4.22 9.86
N SER A 196 -1.99 -3.39 9.16
CA SER A 196 -3.43 -3.61 8.99
C SER A 196 -3.72 -4.90 8.22
N ILE A 197 -3.05 -5.10 7.08
CA ILE A 197 -3.19 -6.32 6.27
C ILE A 197 -2.83 -7.55 7.11
N ILE A 198 -1.68 -7.53 7.81
CA ILE A 198 -1.24 -8.62 8.66
C ILE A 198 -2.29 -8.94 9.73
N ARG A 199 -2.82 -7.91 10.40
CA ARG A 199 -3.87 -8.09 11.41
C ARG A 199 -5.09 -8.79 10.82
N GLU A 200 -5.59 -8.29 9.69
CA GLU A 200 -6.74 -8.86 8.99
C GLU A 200 -6.48 -10.31 8.59
N SER A 201 -5.31 -10.60 8.02
CA SER A 201 -4.92 -11.97 7.66
C SER A 201 -4.83 -12.91 8.87
N TYR A 202 -4.31 -12.45 10.03
CA TYR A 202 -4.24 -13.28 11.23
C TYR A 202 -5.60 -13.47 11.91
N VAL A 203 -6.50 -12.48 11.87
CA VAL A 203 -7.88 -12.64 12.35
C VAL A 203 -8.58 -13.74 11.54
N LEU A 204 -8.43 -13.71 10.21
CA LEU A 204 -8.96 -14.75 9.32
C LEU A 204 -8.38 -16.14 9.59
N LEU A 205 -7.15 -16.22 10.13
CA LEU A 205 -6.49 -17.47 10.49
C LEU A 205 -6.80 -17.95 11.93
N GLN A 206 -7.34 -17.09 12.79
CA GLN A 206 -7.56 -17.36 14.23
C GLN A 206 -9.03 -17.38 14.66
N ASP A 207 -9.98 -17.08 13.76
CA ASP A 207 -11.40 -17.05 14.11
C ASP A 207 -11.96 -18.46 14.33
N ASP A 208 -12.24 -18.81 15.59
CA ASP A 208 -12.64 -20.16 16.00
C ASP A 208 -14.05 -20.57 15.53
N GLU A 209 -14.91 -19.60 15.19
CA GLU A 209 -16.22 -19.88 14.55
C GLU A 209 -16.06 -20.39 13.10
N PHE A 210 -14.95 -20.05 12.42
CA PHE A 210 -14.57 -20.66 11.14
C PHE A 210 -13.74 -21.95 11.31
N ASN A 211 -13.01 -22.12 12.43
CA ASN A 211 -12.17 -23.30 12.68
C ASN A 211 -12.93 -24.59 13.00
N THR A 212 -14.21 -24.54 13.39
CA THR A 212 -14.99 -25.78 13.61
C THR A 212 -15.35 -26.51 12.32
N PHE A 213 -15.25 -25.83 11.17
CA PHE A 213 -15.30 -26.44 9.86
C PHE A 213 -14.26 -25.78 8.95
N THR A 214 -12.98 -26.12 9.09
CA THR A 214 -12.11 -26.52 7.97
C THR A 214 -10.61 -26.45 8.28
N ASN A 215 -9.89 -27.45 7.79
CA ASN A 215 -8.44 -27.47 7.61
C ASN A 215 -7.95 -26.15 6.97
N PRO A 216 -6.79 -25.56 7.33
CA PRO A 216 -6.24 -24.35 6.69
C PRO A 216 -6.16 -24.41 5.16
N LYS A 217 -6.02 -25.60 4.58
CA LYS A 217 -6.15 -25.81 3.13
C LYS A 217 -7.52 -25.39 2.58
N ALA A 218 -8.58 -25.59 3.35
CA ALA A 218 -9.95 -25.26 2.95
C ALA A 218 -10.31 -23.79 3.15
N VAL A 219 -9.67 -23.07 4.08
CA VAL A 219 -9.73 -21.59 4.16
C VAL A 219 -9.01 -20.99 2.94
N ASN A 220 -7.81 -21.47 2.60
CA ASN A 220 -7.14 -21.06 1.35
C ASN A 220 -7.97 -21.42 0.11
N ASN A 221 -8.61 -22.59 0.06
CA ASN A 221 -9.53 -22.95 -1.02
C ASN A 221 -10.79 -22.05 -1.05
N LEU A 222 -11.23 -21.51 0.10
CA LEU A 222 -12.36 -20.59 0.15
C LEU A 222 -11.98 -19.24 -0.46
N PHE A 223 -10.82 -18.69 -0.08
CA PHE A 223 -10.28 -17.47 -0.68
C PHE A 223 -9.97 -17.63 -2.17
N GLU A 224 -9.47 -18.78 -2.60
CA GLU A 224 -9.28 -19.07 -4.02
C GLU A 224 -10.61 -19.13 -4.78
N LYS A 225 -11.64 -19.74 -4.20
CA LYS A 225 -12.98 -19.78 -4.80
C LYS A 225 -13.61 -18.40 -4.86
N GLU A 226 -13.48 -17.60 -3.81
CA GLU A 226 -13.95 -16.21 -3.79
C GLU A 226 -13.20 -15.37 -4.84
N PHE A 227 -11.88 -15.53 -4.95
CA PHE A 227 -11.10 -14.90 -6.00
C PHE A 227 -11.58 -15.27 -7.40
N ASP A 228 -11.80 -16.56 -7.65
CA ASP A 228 -12.26 -17.02 -8.95
C ASP A 228 -13.67 -16.46 -9.26
N ILE A 229 -14.56 -16.34 -8.26
CA ILE A 229 -15.87 -15.67 -8.40
C ILE A 229 -15.70 -14.19 -8.75
N PHE A 230 -14.88 -13.44 -8.01
CA PHE A 230 -14.65 -12.01 -8.28
C PHE A 230 -13.99 -11.77 -9.64
N LEU A 231 -13.06 -12.65 -10.03
CA LEU A 231 -12.43 -12.62 -11.33
C LEU A 231 -13.46 -12.85 -12.44
N ASP A 232 -14.32 -13.85 -12.30
CA ASP A 232 -15.38 -14.15 -13.27
C ASP A 232 -16.36 -12.98 -13.40
N ASP A 233 -16.79 -12.39 -12.29
CA ASP A 233 -17.64 -11.19 -12.28
C ASP A 233 -16.99 -10.00 -13.01
N SER A 234 -15.70 -9.77 -12.76
CA SER A 234 -14.95 -8.70 -13.44
C SER A 234 -14.74 -8.98 -14.92
N VAL A 235 -14.48 -10.23 -15.30
CA VAL A 235 -14.37 -10.66 -16.69
C VAL A 235 -15.69 -10.39 -17.41
N ASP A 236 -16.82 -10.80 -16.83
CA ASP A 236 -18.14 -10.62 -17.45
C ASP A 236 -18.56 -9.15 -17.54
N LYS A 237 -18.27 -8.36 -16.52
CA LYS A 237 -18.52 -6.92 -16.54
C LYS A 237 -17.68 -6.20 -17.61
N VAL A 238 -16.39 -6.50 -17.71
CA VAL A 238 -15.53 -5.90 -18.74
C VAL A 238 -15.97 -6.37 -20.13
N LYS A 239 -16.32 -7.65 -20.28
CA LYS A 239 -16.82 -8.24 -21.53
C LYS A 239 -18.10 -7.57 -22.02
N THR A 240 -19.08 -7.38 -21.15
CA THR A 240 -20.33 -6.68 -21.48
C THR A 240 -20.09 -5.20 -21.82
N THR A 241 -19.18 -4.53 -21.11
CA THR A 241 -18.92 -3.10 -21.31
C THR A 241 -18.11 -2.81 -22.58
N VAL A 242 -17.16 -3.69 -22.91
CA VAL A 242 -16.11 -3.41 -23.90
C VAL A 242 -16.19 -4.32 -25.12
N GLY A 243 -16.68 -5.55 -24.96
CA GLY A 243 -16.69 -6.56 -26.02
C GLY A 243 -17.44 -6.10 -27.28
N ASP A 244 -18.66 -5.61 -27.11
CA ASP A 244 -19.48 -5.12 -28.22
C ASP A 244 -18.85 -3.92 -28.94
N ARG A 245 -18.13 -3.07 -28.19
CA ARG A 245 -17.46 -1.89 -28.75
C ARG A 245 -16.28 -2.30 -29.63
N TYR A 246 -15.54 -3.34 -29.24
CA TYR A 246 -14.41 -3.84 -30.01
C TYR A 246 -14.84 -4.59 -31.28
N ILE A 247 -15.96 -5.31 -31.21
CA ILE A 247 -16.59 -5.92 -32.40
C ILE A 247 -17.05 -4.82 -33.37
N LYS A 248 -17.80 -3.82 -32.89
CA LYS A 248 -18.30 -2.72 -33.73
C LYS A 248 -17.20 -1.89 -34.39
N LYS A 249 -16.04 -1.76 -33.74
CA LYS A 249 -14.86 -1.05 -34.27
C LYS A 249 -13.98 -1.92 -35.18
N GLY A 250 -14.34 -3.18 -35.41
CA GLY A 250 -13.53 -4.11 -36.23
C GLY A 250 -12.20 -4.52 -35.60
N LYS A 251 -11.96 -4.18 -34.33
CA LYS A 251 -10.72 -4.53 -33.61
C LYS A 251 -10.67 -5.99 -33.19
N LEU A 252 -11.83 -6.63 -33.09
CA LEU A 252 -11.99 -8.05 -32.74
C LEU A 252 -13.10 -8.64 -33.59
N LYS A 253 -12.88 -9.82 -34.17
CA LYS A 253 -13.98 -10.61 -34.73
C LYS A 253 -14.78 -11.23 -33.59
N LYS A 254 -16.09 -11.40 -33.82
CA LYS A 254 -17.01 -11.98 -32.83
C LYS A 254 -16.58 -13.37 -32.35
N GLU A 255 -16.00 -14.17 -33.25
CA GLU A 255 -15.47 -15.51 -32.97
C GLU A 255 -14.28 -15.50 -31.98
N TYR A 256 -13.47 -14.44 -31.98
CA TYR A 256 -12.30 -14.31 -31.11
C TYR A 256 -12.60 -13.70 -29.74
N LEU A 257 -13.77 -13.07 -29.56
CA LEU A 257 -14.09 -12.34 -28.34
C LEU A 257 -13.93 -13.21 -27.09
N ASN A 258 -14.55 -14.40 -27.08
CA ASN A 258 -14.50 -15.30 -25.93
C ASN A 258 -13.08 -15.82 -25.67
N LEU A 259 -12.30 -16.05 -26.73
CA LEU A 259 -10.93 -16.55 -26.64
C LEU A 259 -10.01 -15.53 -25.98
N TYR A 260 -10.17 -14.24 -26.32
CA TYR A 260 -9.42 -13.16 -25.69
C TYR A 260 -9.74 -13.00 -24.21
N PHE A 261 -11.01 -13.06 -23.83
CA PHE A 261 -11.41 -12.92 -22.43
C PHE A 261 -10.97 -14.11 -21.58
N ARG A 262 -10.92 -15.32 -22.15
CA ARG A 262 -10.32 -16.49 -21.49
C ARG A 262 -8.82 -16.31 -21.31
N ALA A 263 -8.09 -15.95 -22.37
CA ALA A 263 -6.66 -15.69 -22.29
C ALA A 263 -6.33 -14.59 -21.27
N ALA A 264 -7.12 -13.49 -21.26
CA ALA A 264 -6.94 -12.41 -20.31
C ALA A 264 -7.29 -12.80 -18.87
N SER A 265 -8.35 -13.59 -18.67
CA SER A 265 -8.70 -14.16 -17.35
C SER A 265 -7.56 -15.01 -16.82
N ASP A 266 -6.97 -15.88 -17.64
CA ASP A 266 -5.85 -16.72 -17.22
C ASP A 266 -4.55 -15.95 -16.98
N ILE A 267 -4.31 -14.87 -17.72
CA ILE A 267 -3.19 -13.96 -17.44
C ILE A 267 -3.40 -13.33 -16.06
N VAL A 268 -4.58 -12.76 -15.81
CA VAL A 268 -4.87 -12.13 -14.51
C VAL A 268 -4.81 -13.16 -13.39
N ARG A 269 -5.42 -14.34 -13.56
CA ARG A 269 -5.37 -15.43 -12.57
C ARG A 269 -3.93 -15.82 -12.23
N ASN A 270 -3.08 -16.02 -13.23
CA ASN A 270 -1.69 -16.43 -12.99
C ASN A 270 -0.82 -15.30 -12.49
N ASP A 271 -1.10 -14.06 -12.91
CA ASP A 271 -0.51 -12.89 -12.29
C ASP A 271 -0.73 -13.02 -10.80
N PHE A 272 -1.95 -13.21 -10.30
CA PHE A 272 -2.27 -13.27 -8.86
C PHE A 272 -1.85 -14.57 -8.12
N LYS A 273 -1.89 -15.74 -8.75
CA LYS A 273 -1.60 -17.05 -8.12
C LYS A 273 -0.12 -17.50 -8.16
N GLU A 274 0.77 -16.79 -8.86
CA GLU A 274 2.20 -17.13 -8.97
C GLU A 274 2.49 -18.55 -9.49
N GLU A 275 1.66 -19.07 -10.40
CA GLU A 275 2.05 -20.26 -11.15
C GLU A 275 3.27 -19.93 -12.02
N LEU A 276 4.43 -20.49 -11.63
CA LEU A 276 5.78 -20.24 -12.15
C LEU A 276 6.01 -20.54 -13.63
N GLU A 277 5.02 -21.09 -14.35
CA GLU A 277 5.09 -21.15 -15.80
C GLU A 277 4.75 -19.77 -16.36
N SER A 278 5.78 -18.93 -16.47
CA SER A 278 5.75 -17.63 -17.12
C SER A 278 5.50 -17.79 -18.62
N SER A 279 4.35 -18.33 -19.02
CA SER A 279 3.91 -18.33 -20.40
C SER A 279 3.68 -16.87 -20.78
N SER A 280 4.42 -16.39 -21.77
CA SER A 280 4.25 -15.04 -22.30
C SER A 280 2.79 -14.80 -22.70
N GLN A 281 2.33 -13.55 -22.70
CA GLN A 281 0.97 -13.21 -23.15
C GLN A 281 0.69 -13.73 -24.58
N TYR A 282 1.74 -13.81 -25.42
CA TYR A 282 1.68 -14.47 -26.73
C TYR A 282 1.33 -15.96 -26.61
N GLU A 283 2.09 -16.72 -25.81
CA GLU A 283 1.86 -18.15 -25.62
C GLU A 283 0.48 -18.43 -25.03
N ARG A 284 0.01 -17.57 -24.12
CA ARG A 284 -1.34 -17.68 -23.56
C ARG A 284 -2.42 -17.44 -24.61
N LEU A 285 -2.28 -16.43 -25.48
CA LEU A 285 -3.28 -16.24 -26.53
C LEU A 285 -3.21 -17.35 -27.59
N LYS A 286 -1.99 -17.83 -27.90
CA LYS A 286 -1.75 -18.92 -28.84
C LYS A 286 -2.38 -20.24 -28.41
N SER A 287 -2.48 -20.52 -27.10
CA SER A 287 -3.19 -21.71 -26.61
C SER A 287 -4.70 -21.69 -26.91
N TYR A 288 -5.26 -20.52 -27.23
CA TYR A 288 -6.66 -20.33 -27.58
C TYR A 288 -6.91 -20.04 -29.06
N VAL A 289 -5.94 -19.46 -29.76
CA VAL A 289 -6.02 -19.09 -31.18
C VAL A 289 -5.03 -19.94 -31.95
N ASN A 290 -5.53 -21.02 -32.58
CA ASN A 290 -4.74 -21.85 -33.49
C ASN A 290 -4.20 -20.99 -34.64
N ASP A 291 -2.96 -21.26 -35.06
CA ASP A 291 -2.25 -20.57 -36.14
C ASP A 291 -1.86 -19.11 -35.88
N LEU A 292 -1.86 -18.65 -34.61
CA LEU A 292 -1.35 -17.32 -34.25
C LEU A 292 0.18 -17.25 -34.35
N ASP A 293 0.69 -16.54 -35.36
CA ASP A 293 2.10 -16.18 -35.44
C ASP A 293 2.45 -14.97 -34.55
N TYR A 294 3.73 -14.83 -34.22
CA TYR A 294 4.20 -13.81 -33.28
C TYR A 294 4.11 -12.38 -33.83
N GLU A 295 4.29 -12.19 -35.15
CA GLU A 295 4.23 -10.86 -35.76
C GLU A 295 2.79 -10.35 -35.83
N GLN A 296 1.85 -11.23 -36.23
CA GLN A 296 0.43 -10.97 -36.13
C GLN A 296 0.05 -10.58 -34.71
N TYR A 297 0.48 -11.37 -33.72
CA TYR A 297 0.24 -11.08 -32.32
C TYR A 297 0.73 -9.67 -31.95
N ARG A 298 1.99 -9.36 -32.26
CA ARG A 298 2.63 -8.09 -31.89
C ARG A 298 1.91 -6.88 -32.48
N GLU A 299 1.51 -6.96 -33.76
CA GLU A 299 0.89 -5.83 -34.45
C GLU A 299 -0.60 -5.66 -34.11
N ASN A 300 -1.35 -6.77 -34.04
CA ASN A 300 -2.81 -6.71 -34.04
C ASN A 300 -3.46 -7.18 -32.73
N HIS A 301 -2.85 -8.14 -32.03
CA HIS A 301 -3.49 -8.79 -30.87
C HIS A 301 -3.00 -8.23 -29.53
N ARG A 302 -1.71 -7.90 -29.41
CA ARG A 302 -1.07 -7.45 -28.19
C ARG A 302 -1.73 -6.20 -27.59
N PRO A 303 -1.97 -5.11 -28.33
CA PRO A 303 -2.56 -3.90 -27.74
C PRO A 303 -3.97 -4.15 -27.21
N VAL A 304 -4.72 -5.05 -27.85
CA VAL A 304 -6.08 -5.41 -27.44
C VAL A 304 -6.05 -6.28 -26.20
N LEU A 305 -5.18 -7.29 -26.16
CA LEU A 305 -5.05 -8.21 -25.02
C LEU A 305 -4.55 -7.48 -23.76
N GLU A 306 -3.48 -6.69 -23.87
CA GLU A 306 -2.95 -5.89 -22.75
C GLU A 306 -4.01 -4.93 -22.18
N TYR A 307 -4.81 -4.33 -23.06
CA TYR A 307 -5.88 -3.43 -22.64
C TYR A 307 -7.00 -4.18 -21.90
N ILE A 308 -7.42 -5.35 -22.37
CA ILE A 308 -8.44 -6.18 -21.71
C ILE A 308 -7.93 -6.64 -20.33
N VAL A 309 -6.70 -7.17 -20.26
CA VAL A 309 -6.04 -7.57 -19.00
C VAL A 309 -6.03 -6.42 -18.00
N LYS A 310 -5.62 -5.23 -18.45
CA LYS A 310 -5.61 -4.02 -17.62
C LYS A 310 -6.99 -3.69 -17.05
N LEU A 311 -8.04 -3.76 -17.87
CA LEU A 311 -9.40 -3.45 -17.44
C LEU A 311 -9.94 -4.48 -16.45
N ILE A 312 -9.74 -5.77 -16.71
CA ILE A 312 -10.15 -6.85 -15.79
C ILE A 312 -9.43 -6.65 -14.44
N ARG A 313 -8.11 -6.40 -14.47
CA ARG A 313 -7.34 -6.15 -13.25
C ARG A 313 -7.86 -4.95 -12.46
N GLN A 314 -8.18 -3.86 -13.15
CA GLN A 314 -8.72 -2.66 -12.50
C GLN A 314 -10.08 -2.92 -11.87
N ASP A 315 -10.98 -3.58 -12.61
CA ASP A 315 -12.32 -3.89 -12.13
C ASP A 315 -12.30 -4.89 -10.97
N LEU A 316 -11.42 -5.89 -11.03
CA LEU A 316 -11.23 -6.90 -9.99
C LEU A 316 -10.84 -6.24 -8.67
N ILE A 317 -9.86 -5.31 -8.71
CA ILE A 317 -9.44 -4.52 -7.54
C ILE A 317 -10.61 -3.67 -7.02
N GLU A 318 -11.43 -3.10 -7.91
CA GLU A 318 -12.59 -2.29 -7.52
C GLU A 318 -13.74 -3.12 -6.93
N ASN A 319 -14.01 -4.33 -7.43
CA ASN A 319 -15.05 -5.22 -6.91
C ASN A 319 -14.66 -5.78 -5.55
N TYR A 320 -13.41 -6.23 -5.39
CA TYR A 320 -12.87 -6.64 -4.08
C TYR A 320 -13.04 -5.55 -3.02
N ARG A 321 -12.72 -4.29 -3.35
CA ARG A 321 -12.90 -3.16 -2.43
C ARG A 321 -14.33 -2.93 -1.98
N LYS A 322 -15.33 -3.19 -2.83
CA LYS A 322 -16.73 -2.92 -2.50
C LYS A 322 -17.32 -3.93 -1.53
N GLU A 323 -16.89 -5.19 -1.62
CA GLU A 323 -17.28 -6.25 -0.69
C GLU A 323 -16.57 -6.08 0.66
N TRP A 324 -15.29 -5.70 0.64
CA TRP A 324 -14.51 -5.45 1.87
C TRP A 324 -15.02 -4.27 2.72
N VAL A 325 -15.73 -3.30 2.13
CA VAL A 325 -16.32 -2.16 2.86
C VAL A 325 -17.71 -2.49 3.43
N ARG A 326 -18.27 -3.66 3.12
CA ARG A 326 -19.59 -4.11 3.61
C ARG A 326 -19.52 -4.93 4.90
N PHE A 327 -18.32 -5.29 5.34
CA PHE A 327 -18.01 -5.86 6.64
C PHE A 327 -17.27 -4.82 7.48
#